data_AF-A0A9R1ADT6-F1
#
_entry.id   AF-A0A9R1ADT6-F1
#
_cell.length_a   1.000
_cell.length_b   1.000
_cell.length_c   1.000
_cell.angle_alpha   90.00
_cell.angle_beta   90.00
_cell.angle_gamma   90.00
#
_symmetry.space_group_name_H-M   'P 1'
#
loop_
_entity.id
_entity.type
_entity.pdbx_description
1 polymer ?
#
loop_
_entity_poly.entity_id
_entity_poly.type
_entity_poly.pdbx_seq_one_letter_code
_entity_poly.pdbx_strand_id
1 'polypeptide(L)'
;MYLLPRLLLMLGSVRRWEDWEWEEQVQAMRRLEKLVLSKCRLRHVPPGLASSASSLKLLCLQHVRHLSYIENFPSVVELEVNGCPDLERITNLPNLQKLTIWNCPKLKVLERITSLERLVLKDYTMEKLPEYMRDIKPRHLQLFCRVWLLFGVATGQSGTEWDKFSHIEHVKAYAGDVDNQRKWHILYTRGDNCKLDSNINNSTIFEETLSSSMVDAQGFESLYKMRRSTFSYICSLVRIPFFEDMLARDPTFVNGRVMSLQDRVAVALRLLISGNSPVTVGSSLCVSESTVLLVAHVFVKAMWDRAMHHCSWPGSAKLEKIKHKFDKIHGLPNCCGVLHTDHIMFGSQNHDHEENDVVLIQAVVGSDMRFVEIWMDYDLLEDYEKGGWLNGSSLKLSDGLEIGEYIIGDSGYPLHPWLLTPYKLDNDLSRPESKVEFNRRHSTATAITRRALARLKGTWKCLQGEGWHPNNKLEMHQTIHTCCVLHNLVIEMEEGGGMPSNQDENYIEQVRQLVEENAVRVRDALSQHLMGSGVHAMAEEEEQEAARRAPTTNSRSRKEGA
;
A
#
# COMPACT_ATOMS: atom_id res chain seq x y z
N MET A 1 12.25 15.56 41.36
CA MET A 1 11.48 16.81 41.52
C MET A 1 12.47 17.89 41.95
N TYR A 2 12.80 18.85 41.09
CA TYR A 2 13.64 20.00 41.47
C TYR A 2 12.71 21.20 41.69
N LEU A 3 12.52 21.60 42.94
CA LEU A 3 11.85 22.85 43.31
C LEU A 3 12.91 23.96 43.30
N LEU A 4 13.09 24.62 42.16
CA LEU A 4 13.80 25.90 42.11
C LEU A 4 12.85 27.00 42.64
N PRO A 5 13.36 28.11 43.19
CA PRO A 5 12.55 29.02 43.99
C PRO A 5 11.38 29.62 43.19
N ARG A 6 10.17 29.14 43.49
CA ARG A 6 8.85 29.78 43.35
C ARG A 6 8.29 30.11 41.95
N LEU A 7 8.98 29.87 40.83
CA LEU A 7 8.48 30.27 39.49
C LEU A 7 8.37 29.15 38.43
N LEU A 8 9.16 28.07 38.55
CA LEU A 8 9.25 26.99 37.57
C LEU A 8 9.16 25.62 38.25
N LEU A 9 8.26 24.77 37.76
CA LEU A 9 8.18 23.36 38.13
C LEU A 9 8.46 22.51 36.90
N MET A 10 9.43 21.59 37.02
CA MET A 10 9.75 20.61 35.99
C MET A 10 9.61 19.20 36.55
N LEU A 11 8.73 18.41 35.93
CA LEU A 11 8.50 17.01 36.25
C LEU A 11 8.94 16.18 35.03
N GLY A 12 9.98 15.36 35.21
CA GLY A 12 10.66 14.65 34.14
C GLY A 12 10.94 13.18 34.49
N SER A 13 10.78 12.27 33.55
CA SER A 13 11.24 10.86 33.63
C SER A 13 10.69 10.02 34.79
N VAL A 14 9.48 10.33 35.28
CA VAL A 14 8.84 9.58 36.37
C VAL A 14 8.10 8.37 35.78
N ARG A 15 8.82 7.25 35.62
CA ARG A 15 8.37 6.07 34.84
C ARG A 15 7.15 5.30 35.40
N ARG A 16 6.73 5.56 36.64
CA ARG A 16 5.66 4.82 37.35
C ARG A 16 4.51 5.70 37.84
N TRP A 17 4.50 6.99 37.50
CA TRP A 17 3.51 7.92 38.02
C TRP A 17 2.43 8.15 36.97
N GLU A 18 1.32 7.42 37.13
CA GLU A 18 0.17 7.42 36.22
C GLU A 18 -0.96 8.33 36.71
N ASP A 19 -1.12 8.42 38.03
CA ASP A 19 -2.18 9.18 38.68
C ASP A 19 -1.59 10.35 39.47
N TRP A 20 -1.97 11.56 39.07
CA TRP A 20 -1.65 12.79 39.78
C TRP A 20 -2.94 13.45 40.21
N GLU A 21 -3.46 12.97 41.34
CA GLU A 21 -4.69 13.48 41.94
C GLU A 21 -4.38 14.65 42.86
N TRP A 22 -5.08 15.76 42.65
CA TRP A 22 -5.03 16.94 43.50
C TRP A 22 -6.40 17.63 43.45
N GLU A 23 -7.08 17.64 44.58
CA GLU A 23 -8.40 18.24 44.77
C GLU A 23 -8.35 19.78 44.66
N GLU A 24 -9.42 20.39 44.15
CA GLU A 24 -9.56 21.83 43.91
C GLU A 24 -9.40 22.71 45.15
N GLN A 25 -9.54 22.13 46.34
CA GLN A 25 -9.60 22.85 47.62
C GLN A 25 -8.21 23.14 48.23
N VAL A 26 -7.14 22.51 47.72
CA VAL A 26 -5.79 22.63 48.27
C VAL A 26 -5.03 23.76 47.58
N GLN A 27 -4.85 24.90 48.26
CA GLN A 27 -4.14 26.06 47.75
C GLN A 27 -2.61 25.87 47.75
N ALA A 28 -2.05 25.36 46.65
CA ALA A 28 -0.60 25.29 46.44
C ALA A 28 -0.16 25.87 45.09
N MET A 29 1.13 26.19 44.94
CA MET A 29 1.75 26.64 43.67
C MET A 29 1.21 27.95 43.07
N ARG A 30 0.62 28.86 43.86
CA ARG A 30 0.06 30.15 43.40
C ARG A 30 1.02 31.08 42.63
N ARG A 31 2.34 30.92 42.83
CA ARG A 31 3.37 31.72 42.15
C ARG A 31 3.99 31.01 40.94
N LEU A 32 3.58 29.78 40.66
CA LEU A 32 4.11 29.01 39.55
C LEU A 32 3.75 29.73 38.24
N GLU A 33 4.75 30.11 37.46
CA GLU A 33 4.57 30.78 36.17
C GLU A 33 4.77 29.83 34.99
N LYS A 34 5.62 28.81 35.17
CA LYS A 34 5.93 27.83 34.14
C LYS A 34 5.89 26.40 34.67
N LEU A 35 5.16 25.54 33.98
CA LEU A 35 5.11 24.11 34.25
C LEU A 35 5.61 23.34 33.03
N VAL A 36 6.55 22.42 33.24
CA VAL A 36 7.05 21.51 32.21
C VAL A 36 6.83 20.06 32.66
N LEU A 37 6.05 19.30 31.90
CA LEU A 37 5.87 17.86 32.06
C LEU A 37 6.58 17.14 30.92
N SER A 38 7.59 16.33 31.23
CA SER A 38 8.42 15.65 30.22
C SER A 38 8.55 14.15 30.49
N LYS A 39 8.28 13.30 29.49
CA LYS A 39 8.41 11.84 29.58
C LYS A 39 7.60 11.23 30.75
N CYS A 40 6.38 11.73 30.96
CA CYS A 40 5.45 11.27 31.99
C CYS A 40 4.42 10.28 31.42
N ARG A 41 3.78 9.47 32.28
CA ARG A 41 2.69 8.53 31.92
C ARG A 41 1.33 8.96 32.50
N LEU A 42 1.17 10.26 32.73
CA LEU A 42 0.00 10.82 33.39
C LEU A 42 -1.25 10.63 32.52
N ARG A 43 -2.33 10.13 33.12
CA ARG A 43 -3.63 9.99 32.44
C ARG A 43 -4.37 11.32 32.32
N HIS A 44 -4.20 12.18 33.32
CA HIS A 44 -4.81 13.51 33.40
C HIS A 44 -3.86 14.46 34.16
N VAL A 45 -3.98 15.75 33.87
CA VAL A 45 -3.37 16.80 34.70
C VAL A 45 -4.39 17.14 35.79
N PRO A 46 -4.00 17.25 37.08
CA PRO A 46 -4.95 17.47 38.16
C PRO A 46 -5.78 18.75 37.98
N PRO A 47 -7.11 18.68 38.14
CA PRO A 47 -7.98 19.87 38.13
C PRO A 47 -7.59 20.91 39.19
N GLY A 48 -7.11 20.46 40.36
CA GLY A 48 -6.65 21.34 41.44
C GLY A 48 -5.45 22.22 41.07
N LEU A 49 -4.60 21.78 40.15
CA LEU A 49 -3.51 22.60 39.62
C LEU A 49 -4.06 23.71 38.71
N ALA A 50 -5.06 23.39 37.89
CA ALA A 50 -5.67 24.32 36.95
C ALA A 50 -6.40 25.48 37.67
N SER A 51 -7.00 25.20 38.83
CA SER A 51 -7.65 26.18 39.71
C SER A 51 -6.68 26.92 40.64
N SER A 52 -5.63 26.25 41.15
CA SER A 52 -4.73 26.83 42.17
C SER A 52 -3.53 27.60 41.61
N ALA A 53 -3.03 27.22 40.43
CA ALA A 53 -1.87 27.84 39.81
C ALA A 53 -2.25 29.11 39.04
N SER A 54 -2.85 30.08 39.73
CA SER A 54 -3.40 31.31 39.14
C SER A 54 -2.39 32.19 38.40
N SER A 55 -1.08 32.00 38.64
CA SER A 55 -0.01 32.74 37.95
C SER A 55 0.61 31.96 36.77
N LEU A 56 0.10 30.75 36.46
CA LEU A 56 0.69 29.87 35.45
C LEU A 56 0.45 30.44 34.06
N LYS A 57 1.51 30.89 33.40
CA LYS A 57 1.49 31.52 32.07
C LYS A 57 1.89 30.53 30.98
N LEU A 58 2.82 29.62 31.26
CA LEU A 58 3.37 28.68 30.27
C LEU A 58 3.23 27.23 30.73
N LEU A 59 2.56 26.42 29.91
CA LEU A 59 2.45 24.97 30.09
C LEU A 59 3.15 24.26 28.94
N CYS A 60 4.16 23.45 29.25
CA CYS A 60 4.89 22.65 28.26
C CYS A 60 4.71 21.16 28.55
N LEU A 61 4.19 20.41 27.59
CA LEU A 61 4.03 18.96 27.64
C LEU A 61 4.95 18.33 26.59
N GLN A 62 5.81 17.41 27.00
CA GLN A 62 6.79 16.76 26.13
C GLN A 62 6.76 15.26 26.34
N HIS A 63 6.43 14.47 25.32
CA HIS A 63 6.45 13.01 25.38
C HIS A 63 5.59 12.43 26.53
N VAL A 64 4.43 13.04 26.82
CA VAL A 64 3.49 12.54 27.83
C VAL A 64 2.60 11.49 27.19
N ARG A 65 2.65 10.26 27.72
CA ARG A 65 1.84 9.13 27.25
C ARG A 65 0.57 8.99 28.09
N HIS A 66 -0.52 8.51 27.50
CA HIS A 66 -1.83 8.29 28.13
C HIS A 66 -2.64 9.55 28.50
N LEU A 67 -2.08 10.76 28.36
CA LEU A 67 -2.82 11.99 28.57
C LEU A 67 -3.81 12.21 27.42
N SER A 68 -5.10 12.09 27.70
CA SER A 68 -6.17 12.17 26.68
C SER A 68 -6.73 13.58 26.46
N TYR A 69 -6.73 14.43 27.49
CA TYR A 69 -7.23 15.80 27.36
C TYR A 69 -6.50 16.80 28.25
N ILE A 70 -6.60 18.09 27.88
CA ILE A 70 -6.21 19.24 28.69
C ILE A 70 -7.41 20.17 28.79
N GLU A 71 -7.78 20.54 30.00
CA GLU A 71 -8.93 21.42 30.23
C GLU A 71 -8.73 22.36 31.42
N ASN A 72 -9.43 23.50 31.37
CA ASN A 72 -9.66 24.41 32.50
C ASN A 72 -8.42 25.15 33.04
N PHE A 73 -7.48 25.56 32.19
CA PHE A 73 -6.35 26.42 32.61
C PHE A 73 -6.55 27.89 32.17
N PRO A 74 -7.30 28.70 32.94
CA PRO A 74 -7.64 30.07 32.54
C PRO A 74 -6.45 31.03 32.57
N SER A 75 -5.40 30.78 33.37
CA SER A 75 -4.24 31.67 33.47
C SER A 75 -3.21 31.46 32.34
N VAL A 76 -3.27 30.33 31.63
CA VAL A 76 -2.25 29.93 30.66
C VAL A 76 -2.36 30.79 29.40
N VAL A 77 -1.26 31.43 29.05
CA VAL A 77 -1.10 32.31 27.89
C VAL A 77 -0.40 31.58 26.74
N GLU A 78 0.49 30.63 27.06
CA GLU A 78 1.22 29.84 26.09
C GLU A 78 1.19 28.34 26.45
N LEU A 79 0.86 27.52 25.45
CA LEU A 79 0.82 26.06 25.56
C LEU A 79 1.68 25.45 24.48
N GLU A 80 2.64 24.63 24.90
CA GLU A 80 3.47 23.80 24.01
C GLU A 80 3.17 22.33 24.27
N VAL A 81 2.75 21.60 23.25
CA VAL A 81 2.52 20.15 23.31
C VAL A 81 3.40 19.49 22.26
N ASN A 82 4.26 18.57 22.69
CA ASN A 82 5.18 17.87 21.81
C ASN A 82 5.15 16.36 22.08
N GLY A 83 4.84 15.57 21.06
CA GLY A 83 4.93 14.12 21.12
C GLY A 83 3.99 13.48 22.14
N CYS A 84 2.74 13.96 22.23
CA CYS A 84 1.70 13.39 23.09
C CYS A 84 0.74 12.54 22.25
N PRO A 85 0.98 11.23 22.08
CA PRO A 85 0.30 10.41 21.07
C PRO A 85 -1.18 10.13 21.38
N ASP A 86 -1.57 10.22 22.65
CA ASP A 86 -2.92 9.92 23.11
C ASP A 86 -3.79 11.18 23.34
N LEU A 87 -3.23 12.37 23.13
CA LEU A 87 -3.96 13.61 23.37
C LEU A 87 -5.01 13.82 22.28
N GLU A 88 -6.28 13.79 22.67
CA GLU A 88 -7.45 13.89 21.78
C GLU A 88 -8.12 15.26 21.83
N ARG A 89 -8.07 15.95 22.98
CA ARG A 89 -8.80 17.20 23.21
C ARG A 89 -8.01 18.25 24.00
N ILE A 90 -8.09 19.50 23.55
CA ILE A 90 -7.67 20.68 24.32
C ILE A 90 -8.85 21.64 24.38
N THR A 91 -9.33 21.99 25.57
CA THR A 91 -10.51 22.84 25.72
C THR A 91 -10.43 23.80 26.90
N ASN A 92 -11.23 24.86 26.87
CA ASN A 92 -11.41 25.83 27.95
C ASN A 92 -10.09 26.50 28.41
N LEU A 93 -9.42 27.16 27.45
CA LEU A 93 -8.21 27.95 27.65
C LEU A 93 -8.45 29.38 27.16
N PRO A 94 -9.26 30.18 27.87
CA PRO A 94 -9.78 31.45 27.36
C PRO A 94 -8.69 32.48 27.03
N ASN A 95 -7.62 32.56 27.84
CA ASN A 95 -6.54 33.54 27.70
C ASN A 95 -5.33 33.05 26.88
N LEU A 96 -5.44 31.87 26.25
CA LEU A 96 -4.33 31.30 25.48
C LEU A 96 -4.09 32.13 24.21
N GLN A 97 -2.91 32.75 24.12
CA GLN A 97 -2.49 33.57 22.98
C GLN A 97 -1.62 32.80 21.99
N LYS A 98 -0.81 31.85 22.48
CA LYS A 98 0.09 31.04 21.64
C LYS A 98 -0.08 29.55 21.92
N LEU A 99 -0.38 28.80 20.88
CA LEU A 99 -0.46 27.34 20.91
C LEU A 99 0.56 26.75 19.94
N THR A 100 1.36 25.81 20.44
CA THR A 100 2.38 25.11 19.65
C THR A 100 2.19 23.60 19.79
N ILE A 101 1.88 22.91 18.70
CA ILE A 101 1.59 21.47 18.69
C ILE A 101 2.60 20.76 17.78
N TRP A 102 3.34 19.81 18.33
CA TRP A 102 4.34 19.01 17.61
C TRP A 102 3.95 17.53 17.71
N ASN A 103 3.75 16.87 16.57
CA ASN A 103 3.49 15.43 16.46
C ASN A 103 2.46 14.88 17.48
N CYS A 104 1.20 15.31 17.34
CA CYS A 104 0.07 14.88 18.17
C CYS A 104 -1.07 14.33 17.28
N PRO A 105 -0.95 13.10 16.75
CA PRO A 105 -1.79 12.61 15.64
C PRO A 105 -3.25 12.36 16.02
N LYS A 106 -3.57 12.13 17.30
CA LYS A 106 -4.94 11.90 17.77
C LYS A 106 -5.71 13.16 18.14
N LEU A 107 -5.08 14.34 18.14
CA LEU A 107 -5.73 15.58 18.55
C LEU A 107 -6.80 15.96 17.53
N LYS A 108 -8.07 15.91 17.94
CA LYS A 108 -9.23 16.15 17.08
C LYS A 108 -10.05 17.35 17.51
N VAL A 109 -10.00 17.72 18.79
CA VAL A 109 -10.88 18.74 19.36
C VAL A 109 -10.07 19.88 19.95
N LEU A 110 -10.35 21.10 19.48
CA LEU A 110 -9.77 22.33 19.98
C LEU A 110 -10.88 23.38 20.15
N GLU A 111 -11.37 23.56 21.37
CA GLU A 111 -12.60 24.33 21.64
C GLU A 111 -12.44 25.35 22.76
N ARG A 112 -13.26 26.41 22.75
CA ARG A 112 -13.31 27.44 23.81
C ARG A 112 -11.94 28.13 24.03
N ILE A 113 -11.24 28.43 22.93
CA ILE A 113 -9.94 29.15 22.92
C ILE A 113 -10.10 30.46 22.15
N THR A 114 -10.68 31.46 22.81
CA THR A 114 -11.15 32.69 22.14
C THR A 114 -10.07 33.73 21.89
N SER A 115 -8.95 33.71 22.65
CA SER A 115 -7.89 34.72 22.56
C SER A 115 -6.66 34.27 21.76
N LEU A 116 -6.76 33.18 21.00
CA LEU A 116 -5.63 32.62 20.27
C LEU A 116 -5.14 33.59 19.18
N GLU A 117 -3.90 34.06 19.29
CA GLU A 117 -3.28 34.94 18.31
C GLU A 117 -2.38 34.18 17.34
N ARG A 118 -1.63 33.19 17.85
CA ARG A 118 -0.64 32.43 17.10
C ARG A 118 -0.80 30.93 17.31
N LEU A 119 -0.95 30.20 16.21
CA LEU A 119 -0.92 28.75 16.16
C LEU A 119 0.32 28.27 15.41
N VAL A 120 1.08 27.35 16.01
CA VAL A 120 2.20 26.68 15.36
C VAL A 120 1.93 25.18 15.33
N LEU A 121 1.80 24.61 14.13
CA LEU A 121 1.64 23.17 13.91
C LEU A 121 2.93 22.61 13.31
N LYS A 122 3.51 21.59 13.94
CA LYS A 122 4.72 20.90 13.45
C LYS A 122 4.51 19.41 13.35
N ASP A 123 4.30 18.93 12.14
CA ASP A 123 4.15 17.52 11.85
C ASP A 123 4.51 17.25 10.39
N TYR A 124 5.74 16.80 10.16
CA TYR A 124 6.25 16.42 8.84
C TYR A 124 5.65 15.12 8.31
N THR A 125 4.64 14.55 8.99
CA THR A 125 3.83 13.42 8.51
C THR A 125 2.39 13.83 8.17
N MET A 126 2.00 15.08 8.48
CA MET A 126 0.65 15.59 8.27
C MET A 126 0.30 15.74 6.78
N GLU A 127 -0.75 15.03 6.35
CA GLU A 127 -1.24 15.03 4.97
C GLU A 127 -2.41 15.99 4.71
N LYS A 128 -3.17 16.34 5.76
CA LYS A 128 -4.33 17.25 5.71
C LYS A 128 -4.34 18.16 6.94
N LEU A 129 -4.84 19.39 6.81
CA LEU A 129 -5.03 20.24 7.98
C LEU A 129 -6.12 19.64 8.88
N PRO A 130 -5.96 19.70 10.21
CA PRO A 130 -6.97 19.19 11.14
C PRO A 130 -8.31 19.92 11.02
N GLU A 131 -9.41 19.21 11.27
CA GLU A 131 -10.77 19.74 11.07
C GLU A 131 -11.11 20.89 12.04
N TYR A 132 -10.55 20.87 13.25
CA TYR A 132 -10.72 21.94 14.25
C TYR A 132 -10.22 23.31 13.78
N MET A 133 -9.42 23.36 12.71
CA MET A 133 -8.92 24.60 12.11
C MET A 133 -10.03 25.54 11.64
N ARG A 134 -11.21 24.99 11.31
CA ARG A 134 -12.38 25.78 10.88
C ARG A 134 -12.97 26.63 12.00
N ASP A 135 -12.93 26.12 13.23
CA ASP A 135 -13.59 26.74 14.38
C ASP A 135 -12.69 27.76 15.07
N ILE A 136 -11.38 27.52 15.07
CA ILE A 136 -10.40 28.43 15.64
C ILE A 136 -10.07 29.57 14.68
N LYS A 137 -9.83 30.77 15.22
CA LYS A 137 -9.53 31.97 14.42
C LYS A 137 -8.24 32.67 14.85
N PRO A 138 -7.07 32.00 14.76
CA PRO A 138 -5.81 32.66 15.05
C PRO A 138 -5.53 33.77 14.02
N ARG A 139 -4.79 34.80 14.43
CA ARG A 139 -4.28 35.82 13.49
C ARG A 139 -3.13 35.27 12.65
N HIS A 140 -2.28 34.44 13.27
CA HIS A 140 -1.08 33.90 12.64
C HIS A 140 -1.06 32.37 12.72
N LEU A 141 -0.88 31.72 11.57
CA LEU A 141 -0.60 30.29 11.48
C LEU A 141 0.82 30.06 10.98
N GLN A 142 1.56 29.21 11.67
CA GLN A 142 2.81 28.67 11.18
C GLN A 142 2.72 27.15 11.08
N LEU A 143 2.83 26.62 9.86
CA LEU A 143 2.69 25.20 9.57
C LEU A 143 4.03 24.62 9.11
N PHE A 144 4.41 23.48 9.67
CA PHE A 144 5.49 22.64 9.18
C PHE A 144 4.90 21.27 8.89
N CYS A 145 4.78 20.92 7.61
CA CYS A 145 4.01 19.77 7.16
C CYS A 145 4.76 18.94 6.11
N ARG A 146 4.15 17.82 5.68
CA ARG A 146 4.58 17.16 4.44
C ARG A 146 4.47 18.13 3.27
N VAL A 147 5.31 17.92 2.26
CA VAL A 147 5.28 18.74 1.06
C VAL A 147 3.93 18.63 0.36
N TRP A 148 3.30 17.45 0.38
CA TRP A 148 1.96 17.25 -0.16
C TRP A 148 0.91 18.23 0.41
N LEU A 149 0.84 18.35 1.74
CA LEU A 149 -0.08 19.29 2.39
C LEU A 149 0.29 20.74 2.06
N LEU A 150 1.58 21.05 1.98
CA LEU A 150 2.04 22.37 1.56
C LEU A 150 1.47 22.73 0.18
N PHE A 151 1.52 21.82 -0.79
CA PHE A 151 0.88 22.01 -2.10
C PHE A 151 -0.63 22.16 -2.01
N GLY A 152 -1.30 21.36 -1.18
CA GLY A 152 -2.73 21.53 -0.91
C GLY A 152 -3.07 22.94 -0.44
N VAL A 153 -2.25 23.53 0.42
CA VAL A 153 -2.37 24.93 0.85
C VAL A 153 -2.04 25.90 -0.31
N ALA A 154 -1.08 25.58 -1.17
CA ALA A 154 -0.66 26.41 -2.31
C ALA A 154 -1.77 26.61 -3.35
N THR A 155 -2.66 25.63 -3.50
CA THR A 155 -3.79 25.72 -4.45
C THR A 155 -4.79 26.84 -4.09
N GLY A 156 -4.69 27.41 -2.89
CA GLY A 156 -5.48 28.58 -2.50
C GLY A 156 -6.97 28.33 -2.60
N GLN A 157 -7.72 29.26 -3.19
CA GLN A 157 -9.18 29.23 -3.30
C GLN A 157 -9.75 27.98 -4.01
N SER A 158 -8.96 27.34 -4.86
CA SER A 158 -9.36 26.12 -5.58
C SER A 158 -9.06 24.83 -4.79
N GLY A 159 -8.44 24.96 -3.61
CA GLY A 159 -7.97 23.85 -2.80
C GLY A 159 -8.97 23.31 -1.80
N THR A 160 -8.85 22.02 -1.45
CA THR A 160 -9.67 21.37 -0.42
C THR A 160 -9.36 21.82 1.01
N GLU A 161 -8.23 22.49 1.21
CA GLU A 161 -7.80 22.98 2.54
C GLU A 161 -8.15 24.47 2.76
N TRP A 162 -8.69 25.16 1.73
CA TRP A 162 -8.92 26.61 1.75
C TRP A 162 -9.84 27.07 2.88
N ASP A 163 -10.93 26.34 3.09
CA ASP A 163 -11.92 26.61 4.13
C ASP A 163 -11.33 26.52 5.56
N LYS A 164 -10.21 25.83 5.73
CA LYS A 164 -9.54 25.65 7.04
C LYS A 164 -8.57 26.76 7.40
N PHE A 165 -8.12 27.60 6.46
CA PHE A 165 -7.15 28.66 6.76
C PHE A 165 -7.48 30.04 6.14
N SER A 166 -8.44 30.13 5.22
CA SER A 166 -8.79 31.40 4.54
C SER A 166 -9.28 32.51 5.48
N HIS A 167 -9.73 32.18 6.68
CA HIS A 167 -10.11 33.15 7.70
C HIS A 167 -8.92 33.76 8.46
N ILE A 168 -7.74 33.14 8.40
CA ILE A 168 -6.53 33.52 9.13
C ILE A 168 -5.86 34.72 8.43
N GLU A 169 -5.35 35.69 9.19
CA GLU A 169 -4.79 36.92 8.63
C GLU A 169 -3.45 36.68 7.91
N HIS A 170 -2.58 35.89 8.54
CA HIS A 170 -1.26 35.53 8.03
C HIS A 170 -0.97 34.04 8.19
N VAL A 171 -0.62 33.36 7.09
CA VAL A 171 -0.21 31.96 7.11
C VAL A 171 1.20 31.83 6.55
N LYS A 172 2.07 31.15 7.29
CA LYS A 172 3.42 30.75 6.86
C LYS A 172 3.51 29.22 6.92
N ALA A 173 3.50 28.56 5.78
CA ALA A 173 3.62 27.13 5.70
C ALA A 173 4.99 26.74 5.13
N TYR A 174 5.58 25.68 5.67
CA TYR A 174 6.91 25.20 5.31
C TYR A 174 6.90 23.69 5.14
N ALA A 175 7.69 23.21 4.19
CA ALA A 175 8.07 21.82 4.05
C ALA A 175 9.53 21.74 3.64
N GLY A 176 10.14 20.58 3.82
CA GLY A 176 11.56 20.41 3.55
C GLY A 176 11.98 18.97 3.39
N ASP A 177 13.22 18.79 2.98
CA ASP A 177 13.91 17.51 2.91
C ASP A 177 14.83 17.33 4.15
N VAL A 178 15.66 16.28 4.12
CA VAL A 178 16.59 15.93 5.20
C VAL A 178 17.57 17.06 5.51
N ASP A 179 17.96 17.85 4.50
CA ASP A 179 18.98 18.89 4.61
C ASP A 179 18.40 20.27 4.94
N ASN A 180 17.20 20.58 4.45
CA ASN A 180 16.57 21.89 4.68
C ASN A 180 15.05 21.78 4.94
N GLN A 181 14.68 21.83 6.22
CA GLN A 181 13.30 21.79 6.71
C GLN A 181 12.38 22.95 6.28
N ARG A 182 12.92 24.00 5.64
CA ARG A 182 12.17 25.15 5.09
C ARG A 182 12.46 25.38 3.61
N LYS A 183 12.88 24.33 2.90
CA LYS A 183 13.20 24.39 1.47
C LYS A 183 12.03 24.94 0.66
N TRP A 184 10.81 24.48 0.95
CA TRP A 184 9.59 24.99 0.33
C TRP A 184 8.79 25.79 1.32
N HIS A 185 8.20 26.87 0.84
CA HIS A 185 7.40 27.76 1.67
C HIS A 185 6.25 28.40 0.90
N ILE A 186 5.21 28.73 1.67
CA ILE A 186 4.05 29.49 1.23
C ILE A 186 3.80 30.60 2.24
N LEU A 187 3.55 31.79 1.71
CA LEU A 187 3.16 32.97 2.46
C LEU A 187 1.79 33.39 1.95
N TYR A 188 0.81 33.42 2.85
CA TYR A 188 -0.53 33.90 2.55
C TYR A 188 -0.88 35.07 3.46
N THR A 189 -1.46 36.11 2.87
CA THR A 189 -1.94 37.30 3.58
C THR A 189 -3.36 37.64 3.13
N ARG A 190 -4.30 37.58 4.07
CA ARG A 190 -5.73 37.83 3.77
C ARG A 190 -6.00 39.27 3.35
N GLY A 191 -5.39 40.24 4.03
CA GLY A 191 -5.61 41.68 3.80
C GLY A 191 -5.09 42.21 2.46
N ASP A 192 -4.30 41.43 1.73
CA ASP A 192 -3.75 41.78 0.43
C ASP A 192 -4.46 40.97 -0.67
N ASN A 193 -5.79 41.12 -0.80
CA ASN A 193 -6.63 40.38 -1.76
C ASN A 193 -6.43 38.85 -1.74
N CYS A 194 -6.19 38.26 -0.56
CA CYS A 194 -5.84 36.84 -0.42
C CYS A 194 -4.59 36.42 -1.22
N LYS A 195 -3.58 37.29 -1.32
CA LYS A 195 -2.31 36.99 -1.98
C LYS A 195 -1.64 35.77 -1.37
N LEU A 196 -1.23 34.86 -2.25
CA LEU A 196 -0.52 33.64 -1.92
C LEU A 196 0.79 33.60 -2.73
N ASP A 197 1.90 33.81 -2.04
CA ASP A 197 3.25 33.72 -2.60
C ASP A 197 3.86 32.36 -2.25
N SER A 198 4.46 31.67 -3.21
CA SER A 198 5.16 30.41 -2.96
C SER A 198 6.41 30.30 -3.82
N ASN A 199 7.43 29.58 -3.33
CA ASN A 199 8.60 29.20 -4.14
C ASN A 199 8.42 27.83 -4.81
N ILE A 200 7.17 27.39 -4.91
CA ILE A 200 6.79 26.09 -5.45
C ILE A 200 6.45 26.26 -6.93
N ASN A 201 7.19 25.58 -7.81
CA ASN A 201 6.92 25.63 -9.24
C ASN A 201 5.70 24.75 -9.56
N ASN A 202 4.55 25.38 -9.80
CA ASN A 202 3.25 24.72 -9.82
C ASN A 202 2.89 24.05 -11.17
N SER A 203 3.58 24.38 -12.27
CA SER A 203 3.09 24.07 -13.62
C SER A 203 3.49 22.70 -14.18
N THR A 204 4.69 22.19 -13.93
CA THR A 204 5.20 20.98 -14.63
C THR A 204 4.84 19.65 -13.96
N ILE A 205 4.42 19.67 -12.68
CA ILE A 205 4.23 18.44 -11.90
C ILE A 205 2.78 17.92 -11.97
N PHE A 206 1.81 18.81 -12.27
CA PHE A 206 0.39 18.49 -12.40
C PHE A 206 -0.14 18.60 -13.83
N GLU A 207 0.70 18.90 -14.82
CA GLU A 207 0.31 18.74 -16.22
C GLU A 207 0.04 17.26 -16.49
N GLU A 208 -1.24 16.88 -16.50
CA GLU A 208 -1.71 15.53 -16.80
C GLU A 208 -1.62 15.19 -18.29
N THR A 209 -0.52 15.56 -18.93
CA THR A 209 -0.33 15.34 -20.35
C THR A 209 0.84 14.39 -20.57
N LEU A 210 0.51 13.23 -21.13
CA LEU A 210 1.49 12.30 -21.67
C LEU A 210 2.04 12.88 -22.98
N SER A 211 3.36 13.05 -23.05
CA SER A 211 4.03 13.60 -24.23
C SER A 211 3.78 12.72 -25.46
N SER A 212 3.65 13.35 -26.63
CA SER A 212 3.39 12.63 -27.89
C SER A 212 4.48 11.63 -28.26
N SER A 213 5.73 11.85 -27.80
CA SER A 213 6.84 10.90 -27.97
C SER A 213 6.64 9.58 -27.22
N MET A 214 5.72 9.53 -26.25
CA MET A 214 5.43 8.33 -25.45
C MET A 214 4.41 7.40 -26.10
N VAL A 215 3.84 7.79 -27.25
CA VAL A 215 2.86 6.99 -28.00
C VAL A 215 3.32 6.90 -29.44
N ASP A 216 3.50 5.69 -29.95
CA ASP A 216 3.87 5.46 -31.34
C ASP A 216 2.64 5.25 -32.25
N ALA A 217 2.87 4.93 -33.51
CA ALA A 217 1.82 4.66 -34.48
C ALA A 217 0.96 3.43 -34.15
N GLN A 218 1.44 2.51 -33.30
CA GLN A 218 0.68 1.34 -32.87
C GLN A 218 -0.34 1.67 -31.78
N GLY A 219 -0.23 2.85 -31.18
CA GLY A 219 -1.15 3.35 -30.17
C GLY A 219 -0.82 2.89 -28.75
N PHE A 220 -1.39 3.60 -27.78
CA PHE A 220 -1.07 3.48 -26.36
C PHE A 220 -1.20 2.04 -25.81
N GLU A 221 -2.31 1.37 -26.12
CA GLU A 221 -2.60 0.05 -25.53
C GLU A 221 -1.66 -1.04 -26.05
N SER A 222 -1.24 -0.97 -27.32
CA SER A 222 -0.24 -1.90 -27.87
C SER A 222 1.10 -1.75 -27.15
N LEU A 223 1.49 -0.51 -26.85
CA LEU A 223 2.80 -0.16 -26.34
C LEU A 223 2.94 -0.39 -24.82
N TYR A 224 1.87 -0.14 -24.06
CA TYR A 224 1.85 -0.28 -22.59
C TYR A 224 1.09 -1.51 -22.09
N LYS A 225 0.47 -2.29 -22.97
CA LYS A 225 -0.30 -3.50 -22.64
C LYS A 225 -1.41 -3.27 -21.59
N MET A 226 -1.97 -2.07 -21.58
CA MET A 226 -3.03 -1.65 -20.65
C MET A 226 -3.87 -0.52 -21.23
N ARG A 227 -5.11 -0.37 -20.73
CA ARG A 227 -6.00 0.75 -21.06
C ARG A 227 -5.47 2.06 -20.47
N ARG A 228 -5.87 3.20 -21.06
CA ARG A 228 -5.54 4.53 -20.51
C ARG A 228 -6.08 4.75 -19.10
N SER A 229 -7.25 4.21 -18.77
CA SER A 229 -7.82 4.27 -17.41
C SER A 229 -6.91 3.58 -16.38
N THR A 230 -6.36 2.41 -16.73
CA THR A 230 -5.41 1.68 -15.90
C THR A 230 -4.14 2.48 -15.67
N PHE A 231 -3.60 3.07 -16.72
CA PHE A 231 -2.45 3.95 -16.63
C PHE A 231 -2.70 5.19 -15.76
N SER A 232 -3.86 5.84 -15.91
CA SER A 232 -4.25 6.97 -15.07
C SER A 232 -4.35 6.58 -13.60
N TYR A 233 -4.89 5.40 -13.29
CA TYR A 233 -4.92 4.90 -11.92
C TYR A 233 -3.53 4.65 -11.36
N ILE A 234 -2.64 4.00 -12.13
CA ILE A 234 -1.23 3.81 -11.74
C ILE A 234 -0.56 5.15 -11.45
N CYS A 235 -0.75 6.15 -12.32
CA CYS A 235 -0.25 7.51 -12.09
C CYS A 235 -0.77 8.08 -10.77
N SER A 236 -2.05 7.89 -10.47
CA SER A 236 -2.65 8.37 -9.20
C SER A 236 -2.05 7.73 -7.96
N LEU A 237 -1.68 6.44 -8.03
CA LEU A 237 -1.07 5.69 -6.93
C LEU A 237 0.33 6.22 -6.61
N VAL A 238 1.15 6.43 -7.64
CA VAL A 238 2.56 6.80 -7.50
C VAL A 238 2.79 8.31 -7.43
N ARG A 239 1.74 9.11 -7.64
CA ARG A 239 1.82 10.58 -7.67
C ARG A 239 2.54 11.17 -6.46
N ILE A 240 2.21 10.74 -5.24
CA ILE A 240 2.81 11.29 -4.01
C ILE A 240 4.30 10.91 -3.91
N PRO A 241 4.70 9.62 -4.01
CA PRO A 241 6.12 9.26 -4.00
C PRO A 241 6.96 9.94 -5.09
N PHE A 242 6.47 10.02 -6.33
CA PHE A 242 7.17 10.73 -7.40
C PHE A 242 7.32 12.21 -7.11
N PHE A 243 6.28 12.80 -6.51
CA PHE A 243 6.29 14.18 -6.10
C PHE A 243 7.38 14.41 -5.02
N GLU A 244 7.47 13.55 -4.01
CA GLU A 244 8.43 13.68 -2.91
C GLU A 244 9.88 13.41 -3.33
N ASP A 245 10.15 12.30 -4.03
CA ASP A 245 11.51 11.91 -4.43
C ASP A 245 12.10 12.83 -5.52
N MET A 246 11.27 13.51 -6.32
CA MET A 246 11.73 14.30 -7.47
C MET A 246 11.75 15.82 -7.24
N LEU A 247 11.39 16.31 -6.07
CA LEU A 247 11.62 17.71 -5.70
C LEU A 247 13.10 18.07 -5.48
N ALA A 248 13.99 17.07 -5.50
CA ALA A 248 15.44 17.26 -5.46
C ALA A 248 16.09 17.26 -6.86
N ARG A 249 15.41 16.71 -7.88
CA ARG A 249 15.94 16.53 -9.24
C ARG A 249 14.78 16.58 -10.23
N ASP A 250 14.74 17.59 -11.10
CA ASP A 250 13.77 17.64 -12.20
C ASP A 250 14.27 16.77 -13.36
N PRO A 251 13.78 15.52 -13.54
CA PRO A 251 14.19 14.73 -14.69
C PRO A 251 13.71 15.42 -15.97
N THR A 252 14.65 15.61 -16.88
CA THR A 252 14.40 16.24 -18.17
C THR A 252 14.59 15.24 -19.30
N PHE A 253 13.88 15.49 -20.39
CA PHE A 253 14.26 14.97 -21.69
C PHE A 253 15.63 15.50 -22.11
N VAL A 254 16.25 14.88 -23.11
CA VAL A 254 17.54 15.32 -23.69
C VAL A 254 17.46 16.75 -24.24
N ASN A 255 16.28 17.22 -24.63
CA ASN A 255 16.05 18.60 -25.08
C ASN A 255 15.87 19.63 -23.94
N GLY A 256 16.03 19.21 -22.67
CA GLY A 256 15.91 20.07 -21.49
C GLY A 256 14.47 20.31 -21.01
N ARG A 257 13.44 19.79 -21.69
CA ARG A 257 12.06 19.86 -21.21
C ARG A 257 11.89 18.99 -19.97
N VAL A 258 11.26 19.53 -18.92
CA VAL A 258 10.92 18.77 -17.71
C VAL A 258 9.84 17.73 -18.01
N MET A 259 10.02 16.51 -17.51
CA MET A 259 9.06 15.42 -17.69
C MET A 259 7.84 15.58 -16.77
N SER A 260 6.63 15.34 -17.28
CA SER A 260 5.41 15.22 -16.45
C SER A 260 5.40 13.92 -15.63
N LEU A 261 4.45 13.77 -14.69
CA LEU A 261 4.26 12.51 -13.96
C LEU A 261 3.99 11.36 -14.93
N GLN A 262 3.11 11.58 -15.90
CA GLN A 262 2.72 10.60 -16.91
C GLN A 262 3.92 10.19 -17.76
N ASP A 263 4.77 11.13 -18.17
CA ASP A 263 6.00 10.83 -18.92
C ASP A 263 6.94 9.93 -18.11
N ARG A 264 7.08 10.20 -16.82
CA ARG A 264 7.94 9.41 -15.93
C ARG A 264 7.38 7.99 -15.74
N VAL A 265 6.10 7.86 -15.44
CA VAL A 265 5.43 6.55 -15.32
C VAL A 265 5.55 5.77 -16.64
N ALA A 266 5.37 6.44 -17.77
CA ALA A 266 5.55 5.84 -19.08
C ALA A 266 6.98 5.30 -19.30
N VAL A 267 8.02 6.08 -18.98
CA VAL A 267 9.42 5.63 -19.08
C VAL A 267 9.68 4.40 -18.22
N ALA A 268 9.21 4.38 -16.96
CA ALA A 268 9.37 3.22 -16.09
C ALA A 268 8.66 1.98 -16.65
N LEU A 269 7.40 2.11 -17.07
CA LEU A 269 6.64 1.01 -17.66
C LEU A 269 7.30 0.49 -18.95
N ARG A 270 7.89 1.37 -19.77
CA ARG A 270 8.62 0.96 -20.98
C ARG A 270 9.83 0.10 -20.66
N LEU A 271 10.55 0.42 -19.58
CA LEU A 271 11.65 -0.42 -19.12
C LEU A 271 11.15 -1.80 -18.70
N LEU A 272 10.12 -1.87 -17.85
CA LEU A 272 9.58 -3.13 -17.34
C LEU A 272 8.97 -4.01 -18.45
N ILE A 273 8.20 -3.41 -19.37
CA ILE A 273 7.52 -4.13 -20.46
C ILE A 273 8.51 -4.62 -21.50
N SER A 274 9.48 -3.79 -21.89
CA SER A 274 10.40 -4.16 -22.96
C SER A 274 11.51 -5.10 -22.48
N GLY A 275 11.94 -4.98 -21.22
CA GLY A 275 13.12 -5.65 -20.69
C GLY A 275 14.45 -5.09 -21.24
N ASN A 276 14.40 -4.21 -22.23
CA ASN A 276 15.58 -3.68 -22.90
C ASN A 276 16.51 -2.93 -21.94
N SER A 277 17.79 -2.80 -22.33
CA SER A 277 18.74 -1.98 -21.58
C SER A 277 18.23 -0.54 -21.40
N PRO A 278 18.55 0.12 -20.27
CA PRO A 278 18.14 1.51 -20.03
C PRO A 278 18.63 2.47 -21.11
N VAL A 279 19.77 2.19 -21.75
CA VAL A 279 20.31 2.94 -22.90
C VAL A 279 19.37 2.86 -24.11
N THR A 280 18.88 1.66 -24.43
CA THR A 280 17.96 1.43 -25.55
C THR A 280 16.63 2.13 -25.30
N VAL A 281 16.08 2.00 -24.09
CA VAL A 281 14.83 2.66 -23.70
C VAL A 281 14.98 4.17 -23.74
N GLY A 282 16.05 4.71 -23.14
CA GLY A 282 16.35 6.14 -23.13
C GLY A 282 16.48 6.71 -24.54
N SER A 283 17.22 6.03 -25.41
CA SER A 283 17.35 6.43 -26.83
C SER A 283 16.01 6.48 -27.56
N SER A 284 15.10 5.54 -27.29
CA SER A 284 13.77 5.49 -27.93
C SER A 284 12.82 6.60 -27.44
N LEU A 285 13.03 7.15 -26.25
CA LEU A 285 12.14 8.13 -25.62
C LEU A 285 12.78 9.52 -25.48
N CYS A 286 13.99 9.70 -26.01
CA CYS A 286 14.81 10.92 -25.87
C CYS A 286 15.08 11.29 -24.40
N VAL A 287 15.46 10.29 -23.59
CA VAL A 287 15.78 10.42 -22.16
C VAL A 287 17.16 9.82 -21.89
N SER A 288 17.95 10.37 -20.95
CA SER A 288 19.25 9.79 -20.61
C SER A 288 19.10 8.46 -19.86
N GLU A 289 20.09 7.58 -20.01
CA GLU A 289 20.16 6.29 -19.28
C GLU A 289 19.97 6.47 -17.76
N SER A 290 20.70 7.43 -17.18
CA SER A 290 20.63 7.77 -15.76
C SER A 290 19.23 8.19 -15.32
N THR A 291 18.49 8.87 -16.19
CA THR A 291 17.11 9.31 -15.91
C THR A 291 16.15 8.12 -16.00
N VAL A 292 16.32 7.21 -16.97
CA VAL A 292 15.52 5.98 -17.06
C VAL A 292 15.66 5.15 -15.80
N LEU A 293 16.90 4.92 -15.34
CA LEU A 293 17.18 4.17 -14.12
C LEU A 293 16.58 4.83 -12.87
N LEU A 294 16.77 6.15 -12.71
CA LEU A 294 16.20 6.90 -11.59
C LEU A 294 14.67 6.79 -11.57
N VAL A 295 14.03 7.02 -12.71
CA VAL A 295 12.57 7.00 -12.84
C VAL A 295 12.01 5.59 -12.58
N ALA A 296 12.66 4.55 -13.09
CA ALA A 296 12.25 3.16 -12.85
C ALA A 296 12.39 2.76 -11.38
N HIS A 297 13.50 3.15 -10.72
CA HIS A 297 13.70 2.88 -9.30
C HIS A 297 12.63 3.56 -8.43
N VAL A 298 12.39 4.86 -8.65
CA VAL A 298 11.33 5.60 -7.94
C VAL A 298 9.96 4.99 -8.21
N PHE A 299 9.69 4.56 -9.44
CA PHE A 299 8.44 3.88 -9.79
C PHE A 299 8.21 2.58 -9.03
N VAL A 300 9.19 1.68 -9.05
CA VAL A 300 9.11 0.37 -8.41
C VAL A 300 8.91 0.52 -6.90
N LYS A 301 9.69 1.41 -6.26
CA LYS A 301 9.55 1.73 -4.84
C LYS A 301 8.17 2.33 -4.52
N ALA A 302 7.69 3.28 -5.33
CA ALA A 302 6.38 3.90 -5.16
C ALA A 302 5.23 2.88 -5.27
N MET A 303 5.31 1.97 -6.24
CA MET A 303 4.33 0.90 -6.42
C MET A 303 4.34 -0.08 -5.24
N TRP A 304 5.53 -0.45 -4.75
CA TRP A 304 5.66 -1.25 -3.53
C TRP A 304 4.95 -0.58 -2.36
N ASP A 305 5.26 0.67 -2.05
CA ASP A 305 4.70 1.35 -0.87
C ASP A 305 3.19 1.61 -0.96
N ARG A 306 2.66 1.80 -2.18
CA ARG A 306 1.27 2.29 -2.38
C ARG A 306 0.31 1.24 -2.89
N ALA A 307 0.80 0.16 -3.48
CA ALA A 307 -0.03 -0.79 -4.23
C ALA A 307 0.13 -2.25 -3.76
N MET A 308 0.83 -2.50 -2.65
CA MET A 308 0.97 -3.86 -2.10
C MET A 308 -0.37 -4.59 -1.87
N HIS A 309 -1.41 -3.86 -1.46
CA HIS A 309 -2.75 -4.43 -1.23
C HIS A 309 -3.40 -5.06 -2.49
N HIS A 310 -2.93 -4.73 -3.70
CA HIS A 310 -3.41 -5.33 -4.95
C HIS A 310 -2.88 -6.75 -5.19
N CYS A 311 -1.88 -7.19 -4.43
CA CYS A 311 -1.32 -8.53 -4.47
C CYS A 311 -1.13 -9.02 -3.03
N SER A 312 -2.25 -9.13 -2.31
CA SER A 312 -2.30 -9.61 -0.93
C SER A 312 -3.48 -10.54 -0.76
N TRP A 313 -3.40 -11.41 0.24
CA TRP A 313 -4.48 -12.36 0.53
C TRP A 313 -5.84 -11.68 0.67
N PRO A 314 -6.86 -12.17 -0.05
CA PRO A 314 -8.17 -11.55 -0.06
C PRO A 314 -8.87 -11.73 1.29
N GLY A 315 -9.64 -10.72 1.68
CA GLY A 315 -10.67 -10.87 2.70
C GLY A 315 -11.74 -11.89 2.31
N SER A 316 -12.54 -12.31 3.28
CA SER A 316 -13.51 -13.40 3.15
C SER A 316 -14.42 -13.26 1.93
N ALA A 317 -14.96 -12.07 1.66
CA ALA A 317 -15.86 -11.84 0.54
C ALA A 317 -15.20 -12.03 -0.85
N LYS A 318 -13.94 -11.62 -1.02
CA LYS A 318 -13.19 -11.82 -2.28
C LYS A 318 -12.74 -13.28 -2.40
N LEU A 319 -12.40 -13.93 -1.28
CA LEU A 319 -12.06 -15.35 -1.24
C LEU A 319 -13.23 -16.26 -1.61
N GLU A 320 -14.45 -15.99 -1.13
CA GLU A 320 -15.67 -16.70 -1.53
C GLU A 320 -15.90 -16.66 -3.04
N LYS A 321 -15.63 -15.51 -3.68
CA LYS A 321 -15.73 -15.39 -5.15
C LYS A 321 -14.71 -16.26 -5.86
N ILE A 322 -13.49 -16.38 -5.33
CA ILE A 322 -12.46 -17.26 -5.88
C ILE A 322 -12.89 -18.72 -5.75
N LYS A 323 -13.33 -19.15 -4.56
CA LYS A 323 -13.83 -20.51 -4.30
C LYS A 323 -14.99 -20.87 -5.23
N HIS A 324 -15.96 -19.97 -5.38
CA HIS A 324 -17.08 -20.18 -6.30
C HIS A 324 -16.64 -20.32 -7.76
N LYS A 325 -15.65 -19.53 -8.22
CA LYS A 325 -15.12 -19.67 -9.58
C LYS A 325 -14.38 -21.00 -9.77
N PHE A 326 -13.59 -21.46 -8.79
CA PHE A 326 -12.92 -22.77 -8.86
C PHE A 326 -13.92 -23.92 -8.88
N ASP A 327 -14.96 -23.86 -8.07
CA ASP A 327 -16.03 -24.85 -8.08
C ASP A 327 -16.75 -24.86 -9.43
N LYS A 328 -17.14 -23.68 -9.92
CA LYS A 328 -17.86 -23.58 -11.19
C LYS A 328 -17.05 -24.02 -12.41
N ILE A 329 -15.77 -23.63 -12.50
CA ILE A 329 -14.94 -23.85 -13.70
C ILE A 329 -14.22 -25.20 -13.66
N HIS A 330 -13.69 -25.57 -12.48
CA HIS A 330 -12.87 -26.77 -12.33
C HIS A 330 -13.57 -27.86 -11.53
N GLY A 331 -14.76 -27.59 -10.98
CA GLY A 331 -15.43 -28.52 -10.09
C GLY A 331 -14.63 -28.75 -8.81
N LEU A 332 -13.87 -27.76 -8.33
CA LEU A 332 -13.06 -27.86 -7.12
C LEU A 332 -13.65 -26.95 -6.02
N PRO A 333 -14.58 -27.46 -5.20
CA PRO A 333 -15.21 -26.67 -4.13
C PRO A 333 -14.21 -26.31 -3.05
N ASN A 334 -14.40 -25.16 -2.40
CA ASN A 334 -13.51 -24.65 -1.35
C ASN A 334 -12.02 -24.46 -1.73
N CYS A 335 -11.68 -24.57 -3.02
CA CYS A 335 -10.35 -24.29 -3.52
C CYS A 335 -10.11 -22.78 -3.61
N CYS A 336 -9.09 -22.29 -2.90
CA CYS A 336 -8.74 -20.88 -2.78
C CYS A 336 -7.70 -20.41 -3.80
N GLY A 337 -7.07 -21.34 -4.52
CA GLY A 337 -6.01 -21.00 -5.46
C GLY A 337 -5.10 -22.17 -5.78
N VAL A 338 -4.18 -21.90 -6.70
CA VAL A 338 -3.17 -22.86 -7.14
C VAL A 338 -1.80 -22.31 -6.77
N LEU A 339 -1.04 -23.07 -5.99
CA LEU A 339 0.34 -22.79 -5.63
C LEU A 339 1.30 -23.30 -6.70
N HIS A 340 2.28 -22.47 -7.06
CA HIS A 340 3.37 -22.86 -7.95
C HIS A 340 4.68 -22.19 -7.58
N THR A 341 5.78 -22.90 -7.78
CA THR A 341 7.14 -22.37 -7.69
C THR A 341 7.68 -22.08 -9.07
N ASP A 342 8.33 -20.93 -9.24
CA ASP A 342 9.04 -20.58 -10.47
C ASP A 342 10.34 -19.84 -10.13
N HIS A 343 11.25 -19.75 -11.10
CA HIS A 343 12.49 -19.00 -10.98
C HIS A 343 12.43 -17.76 -11.86
N ILE A 344 12.77 -16.62 -11.29
CA ILE A 344 12.97 -15.35 -12.01
C ILE A 344 14.45 -15.08 -12.05
N MET A 345 14.98 -14.81 -13.24
CA MET A 345 16.39 -14.50 -13.43
C MET A 345 16.54 -13.03 -13.81
N PHE A 346 17.49 -12.35 -13.20
CA PHE A 346 17.95 -11.03 -13.62
C PHE A 346 19.40 -11.13 -14.12
N GLY A 347 19.73 -10.45 -15.22
CA GLY A 347 21.11 -10.35 -15.71
C GLY A 347 21.47 -11.21 -16.93
N SER A 348 22.49 -10.74 -17.65
CA SER A 348 23.05 -11.35 -18.87
C SER A 348 23.75 -12.67 -18.56
N GLN A 349 23.52 -13.70 -19.41
CA GLN A 349 24.17 -15.02 -19.35
C GLN A 349 25.71 -15.02 -19.53
N ASN A 350 26.36 -13.85 -19.53
CA ASN A 350 27.80 -13.68 -19.75
C ASN A 350 28.42 -12.88 -18.60
N HIS A 351 28.85 -13.54 -17.52
CA HIS A 351 30.03 -13.19 -16.72
C HIS A 351 30.55 -14.42 -15.96
N ASP A 352 31.85 -14.69 -16.11
CA ASP A 352 32.59 -15.72 -15.39
C ASP A 352 32.70 -15.33 -13.90
N HIS A 353 32.01 -16.07 -13.02
CA HIS A 353 31.88 -15.88 -11.54
C HIS A 353 31.00 -14.67 -11.16
N GLU A 354 29.92 -14.73 -10.38
CA GLU A 354 29.36 -15.62 -9.34
C GLU A 354 27.82 -15.65 -9.49
N GLU A 355 27.19 -16.76 -9.09
CA GLU A 355 25.74 -16.96 -8.82
C GLU A 355 24.76 -16.07 -9.61
N ASN A 356 24.12 -16.60 -10.66
CA ASN A 356 23.00 -15.92 -11.33
C ASN A 356 22.05 -15.34 -10.27
N ASP A 357 21.63 -14.08 -10.43
CA ASP A 357 20.63 -13.40 -9.59
C ASP A 357 19.25 -14.04 -9.82
N VAL A 358 19.09 -15.26 -9.32
CA VAL A 358 17.87 -16.06 -9.38
C VAL A 358 17.09 -15.82 -8.12
N VAL A 359 15.88 -15.30 -8.28
CA VAL A 359 14.89 -15.22 -7.20
C VAL A 359 13.92 -16.39 -7.35
N LEU A 360 13.80 -17.19 -6.29
CA LEU A 360 12.77 -18.21 -6.20
C LEU A 360 11.45 -17.54 -5.85
N ILE A 361 10.43 -17.72 -6.68
CA ILE A 361 9.09 -17.22 -6.40
C ILE A 361 8.16 -18.39 -6.11
N GLN A 362 7.35 -18.26 -5.05
CA GLN A 362 6.20 -19.10 -4.81
C GLN A 362 4.97 -18.21 -4.90
N ALA A 363 3.99 -18.59 -5.72
CA ALA A 363 2.81 -17.76 -5.94
C ALA A 363 1.53 -18.59 -5.87
N VAL A 364 0.54 -18.07 -5.15
CA VAL A 364 -0.84 -18.57 -5.21
C VAL A 364 -1.58 -17.76 -6.27
N VAL A 365 -2.18 -18.44 -7.24
CA VAL A 365 -2.92 -17.81 -8.34
C VAL A 365 -4.38 -18.23 -8.31
N GLY A 366 -5.27 -17.24 -8.44
CA GLY A 366 -6.71 -17.44 -8.52
C GLY A 366 -7.16 -17.95 -9.89
N SER A 367 -8.41 -18.39 -10.00
CA SER A 367 -8.99 -18.91 -11.25
C SER A 367 -9.00 -17.88 -12.40
N ASP A 368 -8.91 -16.59 -12.09
CA ASP A 368 -8.87 -15.47 -13.05
C ASP A 368 -7.45 -15.03 -13.43
N MET A 369 -6.44 -15.87 -13.16
CA MET A 369 -5.01 -15.60 -13.43
C MET A 369 -4.44 -14.42 -12.64
N ARG A 370 -5.13 -13.93 -11.61
CA ARG A 370 -4.58 -12.94 -10.68
C ARG A 370 -3.74 -13.62 -9.61
N PHE A 371 -2.64 -12.96 -9.25
CA PHE A 371 -1.80 -13.35 -8.14
C PHE A 371 -2.50 -12.99 -6.84
N VAL A 372 -2.74 -14.00 -6.01
CA VAL A 372 -3.39 -13.87 -4.70
C VAL A 372 -2.35 -13.50 -3.65
N GLU A 373 -1.21 -14.19 -3.67
CA GLU A 373 -0.11 -13.98 -2.73
C GLU A 373 1.20 -14.47 -3.34
N ILE A 374 2.31 -13.82 -3.01
CA ILE A 374 3.64 -14.11 -3.57
C ILE A 374 4.71 -14.06 -2.48
N TRP A 375 5.51 -15.12 -2.41
CA TRP A 375 6.67 -15.23 -1.54
C TRP A 375 7.95 -15.32 -2.38
N MET A 376 9.03 -14.74 -1.88
CA MET A 376 10.30 -14.64 -2.59
C MET A 376 11.46 -15.06 -1.70
N ASP A 377 12.19 -16.10 -2.08
CA ASP A 377 13.34 -16.66 -1.34
C ASP A 377 13.05 -17.04 0.14
N TYR A 378 11.79 -17.31 0.46
CA TYR A 378 11.32 -17.82 1.75
C TYR A 378 10.55 -19.12 1.55
N ASP A 379 10.60 -20.02 2.53
CA ASP A 379 9.82 -21.26 2.50
C ASP A 379 8.41 -21.03 3.04
N LEU A 380 7.42 -21.08 2.14
CA LEU A 380 6.00 -20.93 2.45
C LEU A 380 5.49 -21.93 3.50
N LEU A 381 6.08 -23.13 3.58
CA LEU A 381 5.61 -24.18 4.47
C LEU A 381 5.80 -23.81 5.95
N GLU A 382 6.86 -23.06 6.30
CA GLU A 382 7.13 -22.66 7.69
C GLU A 382 6.13 -21.61 8.22
N ASP A 383 5.58 -20.75 7.36
CA ASP A 383 4.63 -19.71 7.78
C ASP A 383 3.17 -20.21 7.79
N TYR A 384 2.81 -21.16 6.91
CA TYR A 384 1.49 -21.78 6.94
C TYR A 384 1.27 -22.62 8.22
N GLU A 385 2.32 -23.25 8.75
CA GLU A 385 2.26 -23.99 10.02
C GLU A 385 2.03 -23.07 11.24
N LYS A 386 2.31 -21.76 11.13
CA LYS A 386 2.14 -20.79 12.22
C LYS A 386 0.70 -20.26 12.35
N GLY A 387 -0.20 -20.61 11.43
CA GLY A 387 -1.65 -20.49 11.56
C GLY A 387 -2.21 -19.07 11.39
N GLY A 388 -2.99 -18.87 10.32
CA GLY A 388 -3.72 -17.62 10.05
C GLY A 388 -4.49 -17.60 8.72
N TRP A 389 -4.17 -18.52 7.81
CA TRP A 389 -4.62 -18.51 6.42
C TRP A 389 -5.54 -19.72 6.19
N LEU A 390 -6.55 -19.60 5.30
CA LEU A 390 -7.54 -20.67 5.01
C LEU A 390 -8.46 -21.06 6.19
N ASN A 391 -8.84 -20.09 7.04
CA ASN A 391 -9.71 -20.31 8.20
C ASN A 391 -11.20 -20.05 7.91
N GLY A 392 -11.62 -19.99 6.64
CA GLY A 392 -13.02 -19.77 6.28
C GLY A 392 -13.92 -21.00 6.50
N SER A 393 -15.11 -20.95 5.91
CA SER A 393 -16.16 -21.95 6.14
C SER A 393 -15.82 -23.33 5.58
N SER A 394 -16.01 -24.37 6.40
CA SER A 394 -15.96 -25.77 5.95
C SER A 394 -17.20 -26.15 5.15
N LEU A 395 -17.00 -26.91 4.07
CA LEU A 395 -18.07 -27.50 3.28
C LEU A 395 -18.36 -28.92 3.80
N LYS A 396 -19.63 -29.21 4.12
CA LYS A 396 -20.08 -30.56 4.44
C LYS A 396 -20.29 -31.38 3.18
N LEU A 397 -19.56 -32.48 3.06
CA LEU A 397 -19.72 -33.48 2.03
C LEU A 397 -20.87 -34.46 2.37
N SER A 398 -21.32 -35.19 1.36
CA SER A 398 -22.41 -36.17 1.44
C SER A 398 -22.16 -37.35 2.40
N ASP A 399 -20.90 -37.63 2.72
CA ASP A 399 -20.46 -38.65 3.67
C ASP A 399 -20.32 -38.11 5.12
N GLY A 400 -20.66 -36.84 5.34
CA GLY A 400 -20.57 -36.16 6.63
C GLY A 400 -19.19 -35.60 6.97
N LEU A 401 -18.18 -35.75 6.10
CA LEU A 401 -16.89 -35.09 6.25
C LEU A 401 -16.99 -33.59 5.94
N GLU A 402 -16.17 -32.81 6.64
CA GLU A 402 -16.02 -31.37 6.41
C GLU A 402 -14.71 -31.11 5.68
N ILE A 403 -14.78 -30.40 4.54
CA ILE A 403 -13.61 -29.91 3.81
C ILE A 403 -13.44 -28.43 4.10
N GLY A 404 -12.35 -28.09 4.77
CA GLY A 404 -11.93 -26.69 4.96
C GLY A 404 -11.49 -26.02 3.66
N GLU A 405 -11.12 -24.76 3.75
CA GLU A 405 -10.46 -24.07 2.63
C GLU A 405 -9.10 -24.71 2.35
N TYR A 406 -8.77 -24.88 1.06
CA TYR A 406 -7.50 -25.46 0.66
C TYR A 406 -6.98 -24.80 -0.62
N ILE A 407 -5.68 -24.97 -0.88
CA ILE A 407 -5.04 -24.66 -2.16
C ILE A 407 -4.52 -25.97 -2.79
N ILE A 408 -4.28 -25.95 -4.09
CA ILE A 408 -3.68 -27.10 -4.79
C ILE A 408 -2.25 -26.80 -5.21
N GLY A 409 -1.37 -27.79 -5.11
CA GLY A 409 0.04 -27.69 -5.49
C GLY A 409 0.43 -28.78 -6.48
N ASP A 410 1.55 -28.60 -7.17
CA ASP A 410 2.08 -29.66 -8.02
C ASP A 410 2.60 -30.86 -7.20
N SER A 411 3.01 -31.93 -7.90
CA SER A 411 3.49 -33.17 -7.27
C SER A 411 4.82 -33.03 -6.51
N GLY A 412 5.50 -31.88 -6.63
CA GLY A 412 6.73 -31.58 -5.91
C GLY A 412 6.47 -31.16 -4.45
N TYR A 413 5.25 -30.74 -4.13
CA TYR A 413 4.87 -30.32 -2.78
C TYR A 413 4.49 -31.51 -1.86
N PRO A 414 4.72 -31.38 -0.54
CA PRO A 414 4.15 -32.30 0.43
C PRO A 414 2.62 -32.17 0.48
N LEU A 415 1.94 -33.27 0.81
CA LEU A 415 0.49 -33.28 0.96
C LEU A 415 0.12 -32.82 2.38
N HIS A 416 -0.67 -31.74 2.49
CA HIS A 416 -1.22 -31.25 3.76
C HIS A 416 -2.75 -31.09 3.65
N PRO A 417 -3.49 -31.00 4.77
CA PRO A 417 -4.96 -30.83 4.73
C PRO A 417 -5.39 -29.56 3.98
N TRP A 418 -4.54 -28.55 3.98
CA TRP A 418 -4.72 -27.26 3.31
C TRP A 418 -3.99 -27.15 1.96
N LEU A 419 -3.11 -28.12 1.61
CA LEU A 419 -2.37 -28.17 0.34
C LEU A 419 -2.52 -29.54 -0.31
N LEU A 420 -3.45 -29.63 -1.27
CA LEU A 420 -3.74 -30.89 -1.95
C LEU A 420 -2.87 -31.05 -3.20
N THR A 421 -2.22 -32.21 -3.32
CA THR A 421 -1.35 -32.57 -4.45
C THR A 421 -1.94 -33.74 -5.23
N PRO A 422 -1.59 -33.93 -6.51
CA PRO A 422 -2.18 -34.98 -7.33
C PRO A 422 -1.78 -36.38 -6.84
N TYR A 423 -2.61 -37.39 -7.14
CA TYR A 423 -2.26 -38.78 -6.89
C TYR A 423 -1.12 -39.22 -7.80
N LYS A 424 -0.14 -39.93 -7.25
CA LYS A 424 0.81 -40.74 -8.03
C LYS A 424 0.07 -42.00 -8.47
N LEU A 425 -0.31 -42.06 -9.74
CA LEU A 425 -1.02 -43.19 -10.31
C LEU A 425 -0.02 -44.15 -10.94
N ASP A 426 0.14 -45.35 -10.37
CA ASP A 426 0.95 -46.41 -10.97
C ASP A 426 0.32 -46.93 -12.27
N ASN A 427 1.11 -47.58 -13.13
CA ASN A 427 0.66 -48.06 -14.45
C ASN A 427 -0.26 -49.31 -14.41
N ASP A 428 -0.78 -49.66 -13.23
CA ASP A 428 -1.63 -50.84 -13.06
C ASP A 428 -3.09 -50.62 -13.49
N LEU A 429 -3.71 -51.71 -13.93
CA LEU A 429 -5.07 -51.80 -14.49
C LEU A 429 -6.21 -51.50 -13.50
N SER A 430 -5.92 -51.15 -12.25
CA SER A 430 -6.90 -50.95 -11.15
C SER A 430 -6.95 -49.52 -10.61
N ARG A 431 -6.79 -48.51 -11.48
CA ARG A 431 -6.88 -47.09 -11.07
C ARG A 431 -8.31 -46.74 -10.65
N PRO A 432 -8.54 -46.28 -9.40
CA PRO A 432 -9.85 -45.80 -8.99
C PRO A 432 -10.24 -44.58 -9.82
N GLU A 433 -11.41 -44.62 -10.48
CA GLU A 433 -11.90 -43.55 -11.37
C GLU A 433 -11.93 -42.19 -10.66
N SER A 434 -12.31 -42.17 -9.38
CA SER A 434 -12.33 -40.96 -8.56
C SER A 434 -10.96 -40.26 -8.48
N LYS A 435 -9.87 -41.01 -8.39
CA LYS A 435 -8.50 -40.47 -8.31
C LYS A 435 -8.04 -39.93 -9.66
N VAL A 436 -8.46 -40.59 -10.75
CA VAL A 436 -8.21 -40.14 -12.12
C VAL A 436 -8.94 -38.82 -12.37
N GLU A 437 -10.22 -38.73 -11.99
CA GLU A 437 -11.02 -37.51 -12.17
C GLU A 437 -10.50 -36.35 -11.33
N PHE A 438 -10.08 -36.60 -10.08
CA PHE A 438 -9.40 -35.59 -9.26
C PHE A 438 -8.14 -35.07 -9.97
N ASN A 439 -7.26 -35.96 -10.44
CA ASN A 439 -6.05 -35.58 -11.15
C ASN A 439 -6.34 -34.80 -12.45
N ARG A 440 -7.42 -35.13 -13.17
CA ARG A 440 -7.86 -34.41 -14.36
C ARG A 440 -8.24 -32.96 -14.02
N ARG A 441 -9.15 -32.76 -13.06
CA ARG A 441 -9.57 -31.43 -12.59
C ARG A 441 -8.40 -30.63 -12.02
N HIS A 442 -7.55 -31.27 -11.22
CA HIS A 442 -6.33 -30.70 -10.67
C HIS A 442 -5.35 -30.24 -11.77
N SER A 443 -5.15 -31.04 -12.82
CA SER A 443 -4.26 -30.70 -13.93
C SER A 443 -4.78 -29.50 -14.73
N THR A 444 -6.09 -29.44 -14.98
CA THR A 444 -6.72 -28.29 -15.64
C THR A 444 -6.61 -27.02 -14.81
N ALA A 445 -6.80 -27.11 -13.48
CA ALA A 445 -6.66 -25.98 -12.58
C ALA A 445 -5.20 -25.51 -12.48
N THR A 446 -4.24 -26.41 -12.32
CA THR A 446 -2.80 -26.07 -12.27
C THR A 446 -2.26 -25.45 -13.56
N ALA A 447 -2.89 -25.71 -14.70
CA ALA A 447 -2.56 -25.04 -15.96
C ALA A 447 -2.81 -23.52 -15.92
N ILE A 448 -3.72 -23.02 -15.07
CA ILE A 448 -3.97 -21.58 -14.89
C ILE A 448 -2.70 -20.86 -14.44
N THR A 449 -2.00 -21.39 -13.43
CA THR A 449 -0.82 -20.72 -12.87
C THR A 449 0.30 -20.61 -13.88
N ARG A 450 0.54 -21.67 -14.66
CA ARG A 450 1.51 -21.64 -15.76
C ARG A 450 1.15 -20.58 -16.80
N ARG A 451 -0.13 -20.44 -17.15
CA ARG A 451 -0.58 -19.37 -18.06
C ARG A 451 -0.42 -17.99 -17.45
N ALA A 452 -0.72 -17.81 -16.15
CA ALA A 452 -0.58 -16.54 -15.45
C ALA A 452 0.88 -16.09 -15.42
N LEU A 453 1.81 -16.99 -15.07
CA LEU A 453 3.25 -16.72 -15.07
C LEU A 453 3.80 -16.48 -16.48
N ALA A 454 3.36 -17.26 -17.48
CA ALA A 454 3.73 -17.01 -18.87
C ALA A 454 3.24 -15.64 -19.36
N ARG A 455 2.01 -15.23 -19.01
CA ARG A 455 1.48 -13.89 -19.31
C ARG A 455 2.27 -12.80 -18.59
N LEU A 456 2.59 -13.01 -17.31
CA LEU A 456 3.40 -12.09 -16.50
C LEU A 456 4.78 -11.87 -17.15
N LYS A 457 5.56 -12.93 -17.36
CA LYS A 457 6.88 -12.84 -17.99
C LYS A 457 6.79 -12.32 -19.42
N GLY A 458 5.76 -12.70 -20.19
CA GLY A 458 5.56 -12.24 -21.56
C GLY A 458 5.22 -10.75 -21.68
N THR A 459 4.56 -10.18 -20.67
CA THR A 459 4.19 -8.75 -20.62
C THR A 459 5.31 -7.91 -20.01
N TRP A 460 5.89 -8.37 -18.90
CA TRP A 460 6.95 -7.70 -18.15
C TRP A 460 8.27 -8.39 -18.42
N LYS A 461 8.84 -8.11 -19.60
CA LYS A 461 10.03 -8.81 -20.11
C LYS A 461 11.27 -8.61 -19.25
N CYS A 462 11.31 -7.61 -18.37
CA CYS A 462 12.38 -7.46 -17.39
C CYS A 462 12.55 -8.70 -16.49
N LEU A 463 11.53 -9.55 -16.36
CA LEU A 463 11.58 -10.80 -15.58
C LEU A 463 12.17 -11.98 -16.36
N GLN A 464 12.57 -11.80 -17.62
CA GLN A 464 13.16 -12.85 -18.46
C GLN A 464 14.70 -12.88 -18.44
N GLY A 465 15.33 -11.95 -17.72
CA GLY A 465 16.79 -11.88 -17.54
C GLY A 465 17.57 -11.12 -18.62
N GLU A 466 16.95 -10.75 -19.74
CA GLU A 466 17.63 -10.00 -20.80
C GLU A 466 17.57 -8.49 -20.56
N GLY A 467 18.71 -7.79 -20.63
CA GLY A 467 18.77 -6.32 -20.72
C GLY A 467 18.98 -5.59 -19.39
N TRP A 468 17.89 -5.13 -18.77
CA TRP A 468 17.94 -4.36 -17.51
C TRP A 468 18.03 -5.26 -16.28
N HIS A 469 18.87 -4.89 -15.31
CA HIS A 469 19.01 -5.58 -14.03
C HIS A 469 18.87 -4.59 -12.85
N PRO A 470 18.16 -4.96 -11.77
CA PRO A 470 18.18 -4.21 -10.51
C PRO A 470 19.56 -4.30 -9.82
N ASN A 471 19.85 -3.38 -8.89
CA ASN A 471 21.19 -3.27 -8.30
C ASN A 471 21.44 -4.23 -7.13
N ASN A 472 20.38 -4.74 -6.50
CA ASN A 472 20.46 -5.59 -5.31
C ASN A 472 19.18 -6.43 -5.17
N LYS A 473 19.25 -7.41 -4.26
CA LYS A 473 18.17 -8.37 -3.99
C LYS A 473 16.84 -7.72 -3.59
N LEU A 474 16.88 -6.63 -2.80
CA LEU A 474 15.68 -5.90 -2.41
C LEU A 474 14.99 -5.27 -3.62
N GLU A 475 15.74 -4.63 -4.52
CA GLU A 475 15.18 -4.06 -5.74
C GLU A 475 14.63 -5.15 -6.69
N MET A 476 15.23 -6.34 -6.72
CA MET A 476 14.70 -7.49 -7.47
C MET A 476 13.34 -7.91 -6.91
N HIS A 477 13.22 -8.08 -5.58
CA HIS A 477 11.96 -8.41 -4.92
C HIS A 477 10.89 -7.34 -5.19
N GLN A 478 11.25 -6.06 -5.07
CA GLN A 478 10.34 -4.96 -5.36
C GLN A 478 9.90 -4.94 -6.82
N THR A 479 10.80 -5.25 -7.75
CA THR A 479 10.51 -5.30 -9.19
C THR A 479 9.55 -6.44 -9.53
N ILE A 480 9.80 -7.66 -9.02
CA ILE A 480 8.93 -8.83 -9.21
C ILE A 480 7.53 -8.52 -8.69
N HIS A 481 7.43 -8.03 -7.45
CA HIS A 481 6.15 -7.71 -6.83
C HIS A 481 5.41 -6.60 -7.60
N THR A 482 6.12 -5.55 -8.04
CA THR A 482 5.53 -4.48 -8.86
C THR A 482 4.94 -5.03 -10.15
N CYS A 483 5.64 -5.93 -10.85
CA CYS A 483 5.13 -6.56 -12.07
C CYS A 483 3.85 -7.38 -11.80
N CYS A 484 3.78 -8.08 -10.66
CA CYS A 484 2.60 -8.86 -10.27
C CYS A 484 1.41 -7.98 -9.92
N VAL A 485 1.64 -6.88 -9.19
CA VAL A 485 0.62 -5.86 -8.92
C VAL A 485 0.10 -5.26 -10.22
N LEU A 486 0.98 -4.85 -11.14
CA LEU A 486 0.59 -4.29 -12.42
C LEU A 486 -0.23 -5.29 -13.25
N HIS A 487 0.16 -6.56 -13.25
CA HIS A 487 -0.61 -7.64 -13.90
C HIS A 487 -2.02 -7.77 -13.33
N ASN A 488 -2.17 -7.76 -12.00
CA ASN A 488 -3.47 -7.79 -11.35
C ASN A 488 -4.33 -6.57 -11.72
N LEU A 489 -3.75 -5.36 -11.69
CA LEU A 489 -4.44 -4.12 -12.04
C LEU A 489 -4.94 -4.11 -13.49
N VAL A 490 -4.16 -4.66 -14.42
CA VAL A 490 -4.56 -4.81 -15.82
C VAL A 490 -5.79 -5.72 -15.93
N ILE A 491 -5.77 -6.89 -15.27
CA ILE A 491 -6.90 -7.83 -15.29
C ILE A 491 -8.16 -7.22 -14.66
N GLU A 492 -8.03 -6.60 -13.48
CA GLU A 492 -9.17 -6.05 -12.74
C GLU A 492 -9.92 -4.96 -13.53
N MET A 493 -9.18 -4.12 -14.25
CA MET A 493 -9.77 -3.06 -15.06
C MET A 493 -10.20 -3.52 -16.45
N GLU A 494 -9.71 -4.66 -16.95
CA GLU A 494 -10.19 -5.30 -18.18
C GLU A 494 -11.62 -5.83 -17.99
N GLU A 495 -11.91 -6.44 -16.83
CA GLU A 495 -13.20 -7.08 -16.47
C GLU A 495 -14.34 -6.09 -16.15
N GLY A 496 -14.14 -4.77 -16.31
CA GLY A 496 -15.18 -3.76 -16.08
C GLY A 496 -15.45 -3.47 -14.59
N GLY A 497 -14.56 -3.88 -13.70
CA GLY A 497 -14.58 -3.46 -12.30
C GLY A 497 -14.39 -1.94 -12.19
N GLY A 498 -15.26 -1.28 -11.42
CA GLY A 498 -15.05 0.11 -11.03
C GLY A 498 -13.73 0.30 -10.29
N MET A 499 -13.31 1.56 -10.11
CA MET A 499 -12.06 1.92 -9.41
C MET A 499 -11.95 1.15 -8.07
N PRO A 500 -10.82 0.47 -7.79
CA PRO A 500 -10.64 -0.24 -6.54
C PRO A 500 -10.79 0.74 -5.37
N SER A 501 -11.73 0.48 -4.46
CA SER A 501 -11.86 1.26 -3.24
C SER A 501 -10.76 0.82 -2.27
N ASN A 502 -9.98 1.78 -1.74
CA ASN A 502 -9.09 1.57 -0.60
C ASN A 502 -9.92 1.23 0.65
N GLN A 503 -10.39 0.00 0.77
CA GLN A 503 -10.94 -0.51 2.01
C GLN A 503 -9.90 -1.42 2.61
N ASP A 504 -9.20 -0.90 3.62
CA ASP A 504 -8.47 -1.71 4.58
C ASP A 504 -9.50 -2.60 5.28
N GLU A 505 -9.73 -3.81 4.73
CA GLU A 505 -10.52 -4.81 5.43
C GLU A 505 -9.68 -5.30 6.62
N ASN A 506 -10.10 -4.90 7.82
CA ASN A 506 -9.53 -5.35 9.08
C ASN A 506 -9.51 -6.89 9.11
N TYR A 507 -8.30 -7.44 9.01
CA TYR A 507 -8.03 -8.86 9.19
C TYR A 507 -8.33 -9.24 10.64
N ILE A 508 -9.44 -9.96 10.86
CA ILE A 508 -9.73 -10.58 12.15
C ILE A 508 -9.10 -11.97 12.11
N GLU A 509 -8.00 -12.11 12.85
CA GLU A 509 -7.25 -13.34 13.07
C GLU A 509 -8.11 -14.31 13.90
N GLN A 510 -8.99 -15.07 13.24
CA GLN A 510 -9.64 -16.23 13.86
C GLN A 510 -8.78 -17.46 13.55
N VAL A 511 -7.92 -17.82 14.51
CA VAL A 511 -7.04 -18.98 14.43
C VAL A 511 -7.87 -20.26 14.61
N ARG A 512 -8.04 -21.05 13.55
CA ARG A 512 -8.45 -22.44 13.70
C ARG A 512 -7.22 -23.21 14.17
N GLN A 513 -7.32 -23.90 15.32
CA GLN A 513 -6.32 -24.91 15.67
C GLN A 513 -6.33 -25.95 14.55
N LEU A 514 -5.20 -26.14 13.88
CA LEU A 514 -4.95 -27.24 12.95
C LEU A 514 -5.16 -28.53 13.74
N VAL A 515 -6.40 -29.01 13.79
CA VAL A 515 -6.68 -30.40 14.14
C VAL A 515 -5.88 -31.22 13.13
N GLU A 516 -5.18 -32.25 13.59
CA GLU A 516 -4.48 -33.23 12.76
C GLU A 516 -5.47 -33.97 11.85
N GLU A 517 -6.07 -33.26 10.90
CA GLU A 517 -6.90 -33.82 9.85
C GLU A 517 -5.96 -34.60 8.93
N ASN A 518 -6.30 -35.86 8.64
CA ASN A 518 -5.48 -36.68 7.78
C ASN A 518 -5.63 -36.17 6.33
N ALA A 519 -4.59 -35.54 5.79
CA ALA A 519 -4.58 -34.94 4.46
C ALA A 519 -4.96 -35.94 3.34
N VAL A 520 -4.59 -37.22 3.50
CA VAL A 520 -4.99 -38.29 2.58
C VAL A 520 -6.50 -38.48 2.60
N ARG A 521 -7.10 -38.47 3.79
CA ARG A 521 -8.54 -38.64 3.98
C ARG A 521 -9.33 -37.47 3.39
N VAL A 522 -8.86 -36.23 3.55
CA VAL A 522 -9.46 -35.04 2.94
C VAL A 522 -9.46 -35.16 1.41
N ARG A 523 -8.31 -35.50 0.82
CA ARG A 523 -8.18 -35.66 -0.64
C ARG A 523 -9.02 -36.82 -1.18
N ASP A 524 -9.08 -37.95 -0.47
CA ASP A 524 -9.88 -39.12 -0.87
C ASP A 524 -11.39 -38.80 -0.81
N ALA A 525 -11.86 -38.12 0.26
CA ALA A 525 -13.25 -37.69 0.39
C ALA A 525 -13.66 -36.70 -0.71
N LEU A 526 -12.80 -35.71 -0.98
CA LEU A 526 -12.99 -34.79 -2.09
C LEU A 526 -13.09 -35.57 -3.42
N SER A 527 -12.11 -36.43 -3.70
CA SER A 527 -12.06 -37.24 -4.92
C SER A 527 -13.34 -38.07 -5.14
N GLN A 528 -13.91 -38.63 -4.08
CA GLN A 528 -15.20 -39.34 -4.16
C GLN A 528 -16.37 -38.39 -4.43
N HIS A 529 -16.42 -37.24 -3.75
CA HIS A 529 -17.46 -36.23 -3.98
C HIS A 529 -17.50 -35.74 -5.42
N LEU A 530 -16.34 -35.57 -6.05
CA LEU A 530 -16.23 -35.10 -7.44
C LEU A 530 -16.93 -36.03 -8.44
N MET A 531 -16.99 -37.33 -8.17
CA MET A 531 -17.71 -38.31 -9.02
C MET A 531 -19.23 -38.13 -9.00
N GLY A 532 -19.80 -37.62 -7.89
CA GLY A 532 -21.23 -37.34 -7.77
C GLY A 532 -21.64 -35.95 -8.30
N SER A 533 -20.68 -35.05 -8.48
CA SER A 533 -20.90 -33.71 -9.04
C SER A 533 -20.98 -33.79 -10.56
N GLY A 534 -22.17 -33.60 -11.14
CA GLY A 534 -22.49 -33.77 -12.57
C GLY A 534 -21.82 -32.79 -13.56
N VAL A 535 -20.59 -32.35 -13.31
CA VAL A 535 -19.81 -31.46 -14.21
C VAL A 535 -19.32 -32.19 -15.48
N HIS A 536 -19.64 -33.48 -15.64
CA HIS A 536 -19.36 -34.28 -16.83
C HIS A 536 -19.88 -33.67 -18.14
N ALA A 537 -20.96 -32.85 -18.09
CA ALA A 537 -21.63 -32.38 -19.31
C ALA A 537 -21.00 -31.13 -19.96
N MET A 538 -20.41 -30.20 -19.19
CA MET A 538 -19.98 -28.91 -19.76
C MET A 538 -18.59 -28.94 -20.41
N ALA A 539 -17.67 -29.75 -19.90
CA ALA A 539 -16.32 -29.87 -20.46
C ALA A 539 -16.32 -30.62 -21.82
N GLU A 540 -17.20 -31.61 -21.98
CA GLU A 540 -17.38 -32.32 -23.25
C GLU A 540 -18.01 -31.41 -24.33
N GLU A 541 -18.90 -30.49 -23.95
CA GLU A 541 -19.45 -29.50 -24.88
C GLU A 541 -18.39 -28.47 -25.31
N GLU A 542 -17.54 -27.98 -24.41
CA GLU A 542 -16.46 -27.03 -24.76
C GLU A 542 -15.36 -27.66 -25.62
N GLU A 543 -15.01 -28.94 -25.37
CA GLU A 543 -14.01 -29.67 -26.17
C GLU A 543 -14.54 -30.01 -27.57
N GLN A 544 -15.85 -30.32 -27.70
CA GLN A 544 -16.52 -30.48 -28.99
C GLN A 544 -16.68 -29.15 -29.75
N GLU A 545 -16.94 -28.05 -29.05
CA GLU A 545 -17.03 -26.70 -29.63
C GLU A 545 -15.64 -26.20 -30.09
N ALA A 546 -14.57 -26.49 -29.34
CA ALA A 546 -13.19 -26.18 -29.72
C ALA A 546 -12.72 -27.02 -30.92
N ALA A 547 -13.08 -28.31 -30.97
CA ALA A 547 -12.79 -29.18 -32.11
C ALA A 547 -13.51 -28.74 -33.39
N ARG A 548 -14.72 -28.16 -33.28
CA ARG A 548 -15.47 -27.59 -34.42
C ARG A 548 -14.90 -26.27 -34.95
N ARG A 549 -14.06 -25.57 -34.17
CA ARG A 549 -13.43 -24.29 -34.55
C ARG A 549 -12.01 -24.43 -35.11
N ALA A 550 -11.45 -25.63 -35.14
CA ALA A 550 -10.14 -25.87 -35.77
C ALA A 550 -10.24 -25.83 -37.31
N PRO A 551 -9.42 -25.04 -38.02
CA PRO A 551 -9.43 -25.02 -39.48
C PRO A 551 -8.89 -26.34 -40.03
N THR A 552 -9.67 -27.02 -40.87
CA THR A 552 -9.23 -28.21 -41.61
C THR A 552 -8.12 -27.83 -42.58
N THR A 553 -6.87 -28.15 -42.25
CA THR A 553 -5.74 -28.07 -43.18
C THR A 553 -5.87 -29.19 -44.22
N ASN A 554 -6.35 -28.80 -45.40
CA ASN A 554 -6.49 -29.69 -46.55
C ASN A 554 -5.10 -29.85 -47.21
N SER A 555 -4.38 -30.93 -46.88
CA SER A 555 -3.11 -31.26 -47.52
C SER A 555 -3.35 -31.83 -48.92
N ARG A 556 -3.39 -30.98 -49.94
CA ARG A 556 -3.26 -31.39 -51.34
C ARG A 556 -1.78 -31.39 -51.73
N SER A 557 -1.20 -32.58 -51.75
CA SER A 557 0.06 -32.89 -52.41
C SER A 557 0.02 -32.48 -53.89
N ARG A 558 0.90 -31.58 -54.31
CA ARG A 558 1.17 -31.32 -55.73
C ARG A 558 2.57 -31.86 -56.05
N LYS A 559 2.58 -32.96 -56.79
CA LYS A 559 3.73 -33.49 -57.54
C LYS A 559 3.99 -32.60 -58.77
N GLU A 560 5.19 -32.79 -59.32
CA GLU A 560 5.73 -32.33 -60.62
C GLU A 560 6.35 -30.92 -60.56
N GLY A 561 7.58 -30.68 -60.99
CA GLY A 561 8.46 -31.42 -61.90
C GLY A 561 8.89 -30.48 -63.04
N ALA A 562 10.20 -30.37 -63.26
CA ALA A 562 10.94 -29.50 -64.20
C ALA A 562 11.20 -28.05 -63.74
#